data_AF-A0A7S3QVC3-F1
#
_entry.id   AF-A0A7S3QVC3-F1
#
_cell.length_a   1.000
_cell.length_b   1.000
_cell.length_c   1.000
_cell.angle_alpha   90.00
_cell.angle_beta   90.00
_cell.angle_gamma   90.00
#
_symmetry.space_group_name_H-M   'P 1'
#
loop_
_entity.id
_entity.type
_entity.pdbx_description
1 polymer ?
#
loop_
_entity_poly.entity_id
_entity_poly.type
_entity_poly.pdbx_seq_one_letter_code
_entity_poly.pdbx_strand_id
1 'polypeptide(L)'
;MSSDAKRQAELLFQQRSVAEIREIEARTGKDIELKQHQLRQLVGNSYRDLIGSADTIVSISNNCETILTNVVNIQEEFAGLARGFSTADNLLNERRDSFTRHEELYAVGGRIKYLVDTPEVIWGFLDVRQFMDASRRFLRAHIVHQLLHTSCGRDTLARFPLLAHQWPVVEKFKGQIEGLVHTSLSTEASLSSLQAADCLIALSALGELDSQAALHAFLAARRSWINAQLAQAQALLQQQQQQQREG
;
A
#
# COMPACT_ATOMS: atom_id res chain seq x y z
N MET A 1 19.80 58.18 -75.36
CA MET A 1 19.06 59.05 -74.42
C MET A 1 19.19 60.55 -74.72
N SER A 2 20.36 61.08 -75.16
CA SER A 2 20.51 62.54 -75.44
C SER A 2 19.82 63.01 -76.74
N SER A 3 19.72 62.18 -77.78
CA SER A 3 19.10 62.57 -79.07
C SER A 3 17.58 62.75 -78.97
N ASP A 4 16.89 61.84 -78.28
CA ASP A 4 15.43 61.90 -78.15
C ASP A 4 14.98 63.04 -77.22
N ALA A 5 15.74 63.29 -76.15
CA ALA A 5 15.48 64.43 -75.26
C ALA A 5 15.63 65.77 -75.99
N LYS A 6 16.59 65.88 -76.90
CA LYS A 6 16.77 67.08 -77.74
C LYS A 6 15.62 67.26 -78.72
N ARG A 7 15.23 66.20 -79.45
CA ARG A 7 14.09 66.24 -80.39
C ARG A 7 12.78 66.59 -79.68
N GLN A 8 12.58 66.07 -78.47
CA GLN A 8 11.39 66.35 -77.67
C GLN A 8 11.38 67.77 -77.09
N ALA A 9 12.54 68.31 -76.73
CA ALA A 9 12.68 69.71 -76.37
C ALA A 9 12.40 70.63 -77.56
N GLU A 10 12.92 70.31 -78.76
CA GLU A 10 12.65 71.05 -80.00
C GLU A 10 11.15 71.08 -80.35
N LEU A 11 10.45 69.95 -80.23
CA LEU A 11 8.99 69.88 -80.42
C LEU A 11 8.23 70.71 -79.37
N LEU A 12 8.73 70.76 -78.13
CA LEU A 12 8.13 71.56 -77.05
C LEU A 12 8.25 73.06 -77.33
N PHE A 13 9.42 73.51 -77.83
CA PHE A 13 9.65 74.91 -78.21
C PHE A 13 8.84 75.34 -79.44
N GLN A 14 8.53 74.42 -80.36
CA GLN A 14 7.73 74.73 -81.57
C GLN A 14 6.23 74.85 -81.29
N GLN A 15 5.69 74.13 -80.30
CA GLN A 15 4.25 74.01 -80.09
C GLN A 15 3.71 74.87 -78.94
N ARG A 16 4.57 75.45 -78.10
CA ARG A 16 4.17 76.17 -76.87
C ARG A 16 4.77 77.56 -76.81
N SER A 17 4.07 78.47 -76.11
CA SER A 17 4.54 79.83 -75.87
C SER A 17 5.65 79.88 -74.81
N VAL A 18 6.47 80.93 -74.83
CA VAL A 18 7.61 81.08 -73.90
C VAL A 18 7.18 81.07 -72.43
N ALA A 19 5.98 81.58 -72.11
CA ALA A 19 5.43 81.57 -70.75
C ALA A 19 5.11 80.14 -70.28
N GLU A 20 4.46 79.33 -71.12
CA GLU A 20 4.14 77.92 -70.83
C GLU A 20 5.42 77.09 -70.66
N ILE A 21 6.47 77.39 -71.42
CA ILE A 21 7.74 76.66 -71.33
C ILE A 21 8.45 76.94 -69.99
N ARG A 22 8.43 78.18 -69.51
CA ARG A 22 8.96 78.51 -68.17
C ARG A 22 8.17 77.85 -67.04
N GLU A 23 6.85 77.73 -67.21
CA GLU A 23 6.02 76.99 -66.25
C GLU A 23 6.35 75.49 -66.24
N ILE A 24 6.56 74.90 -67.42
CA ILE A 24 6.99 73.50 -67.56
C ILE A 24 8.39 73.30 -66.96
N GLU A 25 9.32 74.23 -67.17
CA GLU A 25 10.65 74.21 -66.56
C GLU A 25 10.54 74.24 -65.02
N ALA A 26 9.79 75.19 -64.46
CA ALA A 26 9.60 75.32 -63.02
C ALA A 26 8.95 74.07 -62.41
N ARG A 27 7.93 73.51 -63.09
CA ARG A 27 7.29 72.25 -62.68
C ARG A 27 8.26 71.08 -62.72
N THR A 28 9.04 70.97 -63.79
CA THR A 28 10.03 69.89 -63.95
C THR A 28 11.14 70.00 -62.90
N GLY A 29 11.59 71.22 -62.58
CA GLY A 29 12.54 71.47 -61.49
C GLY A 29 12.00 70.98 -60.14
N LYS A 30 10.74 71.32 -59.82
CA LYS A 30 10.07 70.86 -58.60
C LYS A 30 9.92 69.34 -58.56
N ASP A 31 9.57 68.71 -59.69
CA ASP A 31 9.46 67.25 -59.79
C ASP A 31 10.81 66.56 -59.62
N ILE A 32 11.90 67.15 -60.13
CA ILE A 32 13.26 66.65 -59.94
C ILE A 32 13.64 66.72 -58.45
N GLU A 33 13.40 67.84 -57.78
CA GLU A 33 13.69 67.99 -56.34
C GLU A 33 12.91 66.99 -55.48
N LEU A 34 11.62 66.80 -55.79
CA LEU A 34 10.76 65.85 -55.10
C LEU A 34 11.24 64.40 -55.32
N LYS A 35 11.57 64.02 -56.56
CA LYS A 35 12.12 62.70 -56.86
C LYS A 35 13.49 62.48 -56.21
N GLN A 36 14.33 63.50 -56.18
CA GLN A 36 15.63 63.42 -55.49
C GLN A 36 15.45 63.21 -53.98
N HIS A 37 14.47 63.87 -53.37
CA HIS A 37 14.13 63.66 -51.97
C HIS A 37 13.56 62.26 -51.71
N GLN A 38 12.64 61.79 -52.55
CA GLN A 38 12.07 60.44 -52.47
C GLN A 38 13.13 59.35 -52.62
N LEU A 39 14.08 59.51 -53.55
CA LEU A 39 15.20 58.56 -53.70
C LEU A 39 16.08 58.53 -52.46
N ARG A 40 16.39 59.69 -51.86
CA ARG A 40 17.16 59.74 -50.60
C ARG A 40 16.43 59.04 -49.45
N GLN A 41 15.11 59.24 -49.32
CA GLN A 41 14.32 58.56 -48.30
C GLN A 41 14.25 57.05 -48.56
N LEU A 42 13.97 56.62 -49.79
CA LEU A 42 13.84 55.21 -50.14
C LEU A 42 15.15 54.46 -49.90
N VAL A 43 16.27 55.03 -50.36
CA VAL A 43 17.60 54.44 -50.17
C VAL A 43 18.00 54.47 -48.69
N GLY A 44 17.71 55.57 -47.97
CA GLY A 44 17.97 55.66 -46.54
C GLY A 44 17.18 54.65 -45.71
N ASN A 45 15.91 54.43 -46.06
CA ASN A 45 15.07 53.41 -45.42
C ASN A 45 15.58 52.00 -45.77
N SER A 46 15.91 51.74 -47.04
CA SER A 46 16.46 50.43 -47.45
C SER A 46 17.78 50.09 -46.75
N TYR A 47 18.69 51.06 -46.56
CA TYR A 47 19.91 50.84 -45.78
C TYR A 47 19.63 50.61 -44.30
N ARG A 48 18.70 51.37 -43.70
CA ARG A 48 18.30 51.18 -42.31
C ARG A 48 17.69 49.80 -42.07
N ASP A 49 16.83 49.33 -42.98
CA ASP A 49 16.20 48.02 -42.89
C ASP A 49 17.21 46.89 -43.07
N LEU A 50 18.20 47.06 -43.95
CA LEU A 50 19.28 46.09 -44.14
C LEU A 50 20.17 46.00 -42.88
N ILE A 51 20.53 47.14 -42.27
CA ILE A 51 21.29 47.17 -41.02
C ILE A 51 20.47 46.56 -39.88
N GLY A 52 19.20 46.93 -39.75
CA GLY A 52 18.31 46.35 -38.74
C GLY A 52 18.12 44.84 -38.91
N SER A 53 18.07 44.36 -40.15
CA SER A 53 18.02 42.92 -40.45
C SER A 53 19.33 42.21 -40.07
N ALA A 54 20.48 42.85 -40.30
CA ALA A 54 21.77 42.31 -39.86
C ALA A 54 21.87 42.24 -38.33
N ASP A 55 21.45 43.29 -37.61
CA ASP A 55 21.45 43.33 -36.14
C ASP A 55 20.52 42.28 -35.53
N THR A 56 19.34 42.06 -36.14
CA THR A 56 18.42 41.01 -35.67
C THR A 56 19.01 39.61 -35.87
N ILE A 57 19.70 39.35 -37.00
CA ILE A 57 20.40 38.09 -37.23
C ILE A 57 21.50 37.86 -36.17
N VAL A 58 22.29 38.90 -35.86
CA VAL A 58 23.32 38.82 -34.81
C VAL A 58 22.69 38.57 -33.43
N SER A 59 21.59 39.26 -33.11
CA SER A 59 20.85 39.04 -31.86
C SER A 59 20.31 37.61 -31.76
N ILE A 60 19.76 37.07 -32.86
CA ILE A 60 19.29 35.67 -32.92
C ILE A 60 20.46 34.71 -32.68
N SER A 61 21.63 34.97 -33.29
CA SER A 61 22.82 34.13 -33.09
C SER A 61 23.25 34.08 -31.61
N ASN A 62 23.34 35.24 -30.96
CA ASN A 62 23.73 35.32 -29.54
C ASN A 62 22.70 34.64 -28.63
N ASN A 63 21.42 34.78 -28.95
CA ASN A 63 20.34 34.11 -28.21
C ASN A 63 20.41 32.60 -28.37
N CYS A 64 20.69 32.10 -29.58
CA CYS A 64 20.88 30.68 -29.84
C CYS A 64 22.06 30.10 -29.06
N GLU A 65 23.18 30.82 -28.97
CA GLU A 65 24.32 30.41 -28.15
C GLU A 65 23.95 30.32 -26.67
N THR A 66 23.24 31.34 -26.16
CA THR A 66 22.76 31.34 -24.77
C THR A 66 21.80 30.18 -24.48
N ILE A 67 20.87 29.90 -25.40
CA ILE A 67 19.94 28.77 -25.29
C ILE A 67 20.71 27.46 -25.25
N LEU A 68 21.73 27.31 -26.10
CA LEU A 68 22.55 26.10 -26.14
C LEU A 68 23.29 25.88 -24.82
N THR A 69 23.91 26.92 -24.25
CA THR A 69 24.54 26.85 -22.93
C THR A 69 23.53 26.46 -21.84
N ASN A 70 22.33 27.04 -21.84
CA ASN A 70 21.30 26.70 -20.87
C ASN A 70 20.86 25.23 -20.98
N VAL A 71 20.70 24.71 -22.20
CA VAL A 71 20.34 23.30 -22.42
C VAL A 71 21.43 22.37 -21.90
N VAL A 72 22.71 22.69 -22.15
CA VAL A 72 23.83 21.90 -21.61
C VAL A 72 23.84 21.92 -20.09
N ASN A 73 23.67 23.08 -19.46
CA ASN A 73 23.60 23.19 -17.99
C ASN A 73 22.45 22.34 -17.41
N ILE A 74 21.27 22.42 -18.03
CA ILE A 74 20.12 21.61 -17.62
C ILE A 74 20.44 20.11 -17.73
N GLN A 75 21.08 19.68 -18.82
CA GLN A 75 21.48 18.27 -18.99
C GLN A 75 22.48 17.82 -17.93
N GLU A 76 23.46 18.66 -17.58
CA GLU A 76 24.43 18.37 -16.52
C GLU A 76 23.78 18.30 -15.14
N GLU A 77 22.84 19.19 -14.83
CA GLU A 77 22.06 19.18 -13.60
C GLU A 77 21.18 17.92 -13.51
N PHE A 78 20.49 17.53 -14.59
CA PHE A 78 19.73 16.29 -14.62
C PHE A 78 20.63 15.05 -14.47
N ALA A 79 21.82 15.04 -15.08
CA ALA A 79 22.79 13.97 -14.88
C ALA A 79 23.31 13.93 -13.44
N GLY A 80 23.51 15.10 -12.81
CA GLY A 80 23.84 15.23 -11.39
C GLY A 80 22.73 14.69 -10.48
N LEU A 81 21.49 15.05 -10.77
CA LEU A 81 20.30 14.60 -10.04
C LEU A 81 20.09 13.09 -10.19
N ALA A 82 20.24 12.53 -11.40
CA ALA A 82 20.13 11.09 -11.65
C ALA A 82 21.17 10.30 -10.82
N ARG A 83 22.42 10.79 -10.72
CA ARG A 83 23.44 10.19 -9.84
C ARG A 83 23.06 10.27 -8.35
N GLY A 84 22.43 11.38 -7.92
CA GLY A 84 21.90 11.54 -6.57
C GLY A 84 20.73 10.61 -6.25
N PHE A 85 19.85 10.35 -7.22
CA PHE A 85 18.75 9.39 -7.07
C PHE A 85 19.24 7.96 -6.93
N SER A 86 20.25 7.52 -7.69
CA SER A 86 20.80 6.17 -7.54
C SER A 86 21.37 5.90 -6.14
N THR A 87 21.93 6.90 -5.47
CA THR A 87 22.43 6.76 -4.09
C THR A 87 21.31 6.79 -3.06
N ALA A 88 20.30 7.65 -3.25
CA ALA A 88 19.12 7.68 -2.38
C ALA A 88 18.25 6.42 -2.51
N ASP A 89 18.08 5.86 -3.72
CA ASP A 89 17.26 4.68 -3.98
C ASP A 89 17.85 3.41 -3.35
N ASN A 90 19.19 3.30 -3.31
CA ASN A 90 19.87 2.23 -2.57
C ASN A 90 19.62 2.33 -1.05
N LEU A 91 19.73 3.53 -0.46
CA LEU A 91 19.47 3.75 0.97
C LEU A 91 17.99 3.53 1.33
N LEU A 92 17.07 3.92 0.44
CA LEU A 92 15.63 3.70 0.62
C LEU A 92 15.26 2.22 0.48
N ASN A 93 15.87 1.48 -0.45
CA ASN A 93 15.69 0.03 -0.57
C ASN A 93 16.25 -0.73 0.63
N GLU A 94 17.46 -0.40 1.12
CA GLU A 94 18.00 -0.99 2.35
C GLU A 94 17.07 -0.74 3.56
N ARG A 95 16.53 0.47 3.67
CA ARG A 95 15.59 0.82 4.74
C ARG A 95 14.27 0.07 4.59
N ARG A 96 13.75 -0.09 3.38
CA ARG A 96 12.54 -0.85 3.08
C ARG A 96 12.71 -2.33 3.41
N ASP A 97 13.82 -2.93 3.01
CA ASP A 97 14.17 -4.32 3.33
C ASP A 97 14.38 -4.54 4.83
N SER A 98 14.90 -3.55 5.55
CA SER A 98 15.00 -3.61 7.00
C SER A 98 13.63 -3.55 7.70
N PHE A 99 12.70 -2.76 7.17
CA PHE A 99 11.37 -2.58 7.75
C PHE A 99 10.48 -3.81 7.49
N THR A 100 10.52 -4.36 6.27
CA THR A 100 9.82 -5.61 5.92
C THR A 100 10.33 -6.78 6.75
N ARG A 101 11.65 -6.88 6.97
CA ARG A 101 12.23 -7.91 7.85
C ARG A 101 11.76 -7.75 9.31
N HIS A 102 11.63 -6.52 9.82
CA HIS A 102 11.07 -6.30 11.17
C HIS A 102 9.59 -6.66 11.23
N GLU A 103 8.81 -6.33 10.22
CA GLU A 103 7.39 -6.67 10.14
C GLU A 103 7.16 -8.19 10.10
N GLU A 104 7.96 -8.90 9.31
CA GLU A 104 7.98 -10.37 9.31
C GLU A 104 8.34 -10.93 10.69
N LEU A 105 9.38 -10.39 11.33
CA LEU A 105 9.78 -10.79 12.69
C LEU A 105 8.69 -10.49 13.73
N TYR A 106 7.95 -9.38 13.61
CA TYR A 106 6.82 -9.08 14.49
C TYR A 106 5.63 -10.01 14.25
N ALA A 107 5.33 -10.35 12.99
CA ALA A 107 4.30 -11.32 12.66
C ALA A 107 4.64 -12.71 13.24
N VAL A 108 5.91 -13.12 13.17
CA VAL A 108 6.42 -14.34 13.80
C VAL A 108 6.34 -14.24 15.33
N GLY A 109 6.80 -13.12 15.90
CA GLY A 109 6.76 -12.87 17.34
C GLY A 109 5.34 -12.90 17.91
N GLY A 110 4.36 -12.34 17.21
CA GLY A 110 2.95 -12.39 17.62
C GLY A 110 2.37 -13.80 17.64
N ARG A 111 2.72 -14.64 16.64
CA ARG A 111 2.33 -16.05 16.61
C ARG A 111 2.99 -16.85 17.74
N ILE A 112 4.28 -16.61 18.00
CA ILE A 112 5.01 -17.25 19.10
C ILE A 112 4.39 -16.84 20.44
N LYS A 113 4.15 -15.54 20.65
CA LYS A 113 3.47 -15.03 21.84
C LYS A 113 2.11 -15.70 22.04
N TYR A 114 1.30 -15.81 20.99
CA TYR A 114 0.01 -16.48 21.04
C TYR A 114 0.14 -17.93 21.56
N LEU A 115 1.14 -18.68 21.08
CA LEU A 115 1.38 -20.07 21.49
C LEU A 115 1.89 -20.18 22.93
N VAL A 116 2.82 -19.31 23.33
CA VAL A 116 3.37 -19.27 24.69
C VAL A 116 2.30 -18.90 25.72
N ASP A 117 1.40 -17.97 25.39
CA ASP A 117 0.31 -17.54 26.28
C ASP A 117 -0.87 -18.55 26.30
N THR A 118 -0.91 -19.52 25.37
CA THR A 118 -2.06 -20.44 25.21
C THR A 118 -2.37 -21.30 26.44
N PRO A 119 -1.39 -21.94 27.12
CA PRO A 119 -1.66 -22.74 28.32
C PRO A 119 -2.41 -21.96 29.41
N GLU A 120 -1.99 -20.73 29.70
CA GLU A 120 -2.60 -19.87 30.73
C GLU A 120 -4.03 -19.49 30.34
N VAL A 121 -4.24 -19.13 29.07
CA VAL A 121 -5.58 -18.80 28.54
C VAL A 121 -6.52 -20.01 28.58
N ILE A 122 -6.04 -21.20 28.23
CA ILE A 122 -6.85 -22.43 28.32
C ILE A 122 -7.22 -22.71 29.77
N TRP A 123 -6.27 -22.62 30.69
CA TRP A 123 -6.56 -22.79 32.12
C TRP A 123 -7.60 -21.80 32.63
N GLY A 124 -7.49 -20.52 32.25
CA GLY A 124 -8.49 -19.51 32.62
C GLY A 124 -9.90 -19.87 32.14
N PHE A 125 -10.04 -20.42 30.93
CA PHE A 125 -11.33 -20.91 30.44
C PHE A 125 -11.81 -22.16 31.19
N LEU A 126 -10.92 -23.08 31.53
CA LEU A 126 -11.25 -24.30 32.28
C LEU A 126 -11.73 -23.98 33.70
N ASP A 127 -11.13 -23.00 34.38
CA ASP A 127 -11.52 -22.57 35.73
C ASP A 127 -12.94 -21.99 35.76
N VAL A 128 -13.33 -21.25 34.71
CA VAL A 128 -14.68 -20.67 34.55
C VAL A 128 -15.65 -21.66 33.90
N ARG A 129 -15.20 -22.87 33.52
CA ARG A 129 -15.99 -23.92 32.83
C ARG A 129 -16.53 -23.49 31.47
N GLN A 130 -15.73 -22.74 30.71
CA GLN A 130 -16.00 -22.38 29.32
C GLN A 130 -15.25 -23.33 28.38
N PHE A 131 -15.82 -24.50 28.15
CA PHE A 131 -15.14 -25.58 27.42
C PHE A 131 -15.08 -25.31 25.91
N MET A 132 -16.08 -24.66 25.30
CA MET A 132 -16.02 -24.28 23.88
C MET A 132 -14.84 -23.35 23.62
N ASP A 133 -14.65 -22.32 24.46
CA ASP A 133 -13.58 -21.34 24.28
C ASP A 133 -12.21 -21.95 24.52
N ALA A 134 -12.08 -22.85 25.51
CA ALA A 134 -10.88 -23.68 25.70
C ALA A 134 -10.55 -24.52 24.46
N SER A 135 -11.51 -25.28 23.93
CA SER A 135 -11.34 -26.09 22.71
C SER A 135 -11.00 -25.23 21.50
N ARG A 136 -11.66 -24.09 21.33
CA ARG A 136 -11.38 -23.14 20.24
C ARG A 136 -9.95 -22.60 20.32
N ARG A 137 -9.50 -22.21 21.51
CA ARG A 137 -8.13 -21.72 21.74
C ARG A 137 -7.12 -22.79 21.38
N PHE A 138 -7.34 -24.04 21.82
CA PHE A 138 -6.50 -25.19 21.51
C PHE A 138 -6.40 -25.45 20.00
N LEU A 139 -7.54 -25.58 19.31
CA LEU A 139 -7.56 -25.82 17.85
C LEU A 139 -6.84 -24.71 17.08
N ARG A 140 -7.08 -23.45 17.46
CA ARG A 140 -6.40 -22.32 16.83
C ARG A 140 -4.90 -22.32 17.12
N ALA A 141 -4.47 -22.73 18.31
CA ALA A 141 -3.05 -22.89 18.61
C ALA A 141 -2.39 -23.95 17.70
N HIS A 142 -3.09 -25.05 17.39
CA HIS A 142 -2.61 -26.04 16.43
C HIS A 142 -2.41 -25.47 15.02
N ILE A 143 -3.39 -24.70 14.53
CA ILE A 143 -3.27 -24.00 13.24
C ILE A 143 -2.11 -23.01 13.25
N VAL A 144 -1.97 -22.20 14.31
CA VAL A 144 -0.88 -21.21 14.43
C VAL A 144 0.48 -21.90 14.49
N HIS A 145 0.61 -23.02 15.20
CA HIS A 145 1.84 -23.80 15.26
C HIS A 145 2.22 -24.39 13.89
N GLN A 146 1.25 -24.97 13.17
CA GLN A 146 1.48 -25.45 11.80
C GLN A 146 1.90 -24.32 10.86
N LEU A 147 1.19 -23.19 10.88
CA LEU A 147 1.52 -22.02 10.07
C LEU A 147 2.91 -21.47 10.38
N LEU A 148 3.31 -21.49 11.66
CA LEU A 148 4.62 -21.04 12.06
C LEU A 148 5.73 -21.93 11.48
N HIS A 149 5.53 -23.25 11.49
CA HIS A 149 6.46 -24.21 10.90
C HIS A 149 6.50 -24.19 9.37
N THR A 150 5.39 -23.87 8.69
CA THR A 150 5.37 -23.76 7.22
C THR A 150 5.88 -22.41 6.72
N SER A 151 5.66 -21.33 7.46
CA SER A 151 5.98 -19.97 7.03
C SER A 151 7.37 -19.50 7.49
N CYS A 152 7.96 -20.11 8.53
CA CYS A 152 9.24 -19.67 9.10
C CYS A 152 10.35 -20.70 8.83
N GLY A 153 11.55 -20.21 8.50
CA GLY A 153 12.75 -21.05 8.45
C GLY A 153 13.11 -21.61 9.83
N ARG A 154 13.72 -22.81 9.84
CA ARG A 154 14.18 -23.49 11.07
C ARG A 154 15.11 -22.61 11.92
N ASP A 155 15.94 -21.79 11.29
CA ASP A 155 16.88 -20.90 11.99
C ASP A 155 16.16 -19.81 12.80
N THR A 156 15.05 -19.29 12.29
CA THR A 156 14.24 -18.30 13.01
C THR A 156 13.55 -18.93 14.21
N LEU A 157 13.04 -20.15 14.07
CA LEU A 157 12.42 -20.91 15.17
C LEU A 157 13.42 -21.34 16.24
N ALA A 158 14.67 -21.64 15.86
CA ALA A 158 15.74 -21.98 16.79
C ALA A 158 16.07 -20.86 17.78
N ARG A 159 15.75 -19.61 17.43
CA ARG A 159 15.86 -18.45 18.34
C ARG A 159 14.83 -18.46 19.47
N PHE A 160 13.83 -19.34 19.42
CA PHE A 160 12.74 -19.44 20.39
C PHE A 160 12.62 -20.86 20.97
N PRO A 161 13.65 -21.34 21.71
CA PRO A 161 13.67 -22.70 22.26
C PRO A 161 12.52 -22.97 23.24
N LEU A 162 11.99 -21.92 23.87
CA LEU A 162 10.82 -22.02 24.75
C LEU A 162 9.61 -22.61 24.04
N LEU A 163 9.42 -22.31 22.75
CA LEU A 163 8.28 -22.82 22.00
C LEU A 163 8.34 -24.34 21.88
N ALA A 164 9.52 -24.89 21.59
CA ALA A 164 9.73 -26.34 21.49
C ALA A 164 9.45 -27.05 22.82
N HIS A 165 9.75 -26.40 23.95
CA HIS A 165 9.45 -26.94 25.27
C HIS A 165 7.97 -26.82 25.66
N GLN A 166 7.30 -25.73 25.27
CA GLN A 166 5.92 -25.48 25.67
C GLN A 166 4.89 -26.19 24.79
N TRP A 167 5.20 -26.45 23.52
CA TRP A 167 4.26 -27.09 22.61
C TRP A 167 3.73 -28.46 23.10
N PRO A 168 4.56 -29.39 23.61
CA PRO A 168 4.07 -30.65 24.19
C PRO A 168 3.13 -30.47 25.39
N VAL A 169 3.21 -29.34 26.10
CA VAL A 169 2.26 -29.00 27.17
C VAL A 169 0.91 -28.62 26.56
N VAL A 170 0.91 -27.83 25.48
CA VAL A 170 -0.30 -27.48 24.73
C VAL A 170 -1.00 -28.74 24.20
N GLU A 171 -0.26 -29.71 23.66
CA GLU A 171 -0.83 -30.95 23.12
C GLU A 171 -1.60 -31.78 24.15
N LYS A 172 -1.17 -31.76 25.41
CA LYS A 172 -1.84 -32.49 26.50
C LYS A 172 -3.22 -31.92 26.84
N PHE A 173 -3.50 -30.64 26.52
CA PHE A 173 -4.79 -30.03 26.85
C PHE A 173 -5.95 -30.67 26.11
N LYS A 174 -5.76 -31.31 24.95
CA LYS A 174 -6.86 -32.01 24.28
C LYS A 174 -7.54 -33.01 25.22
N GLY A 175 -6.75 -33.92 25.78
CA GLY A 175 -7.26 -34.95 26.70
C GLY A 175 -7.73 -34.37 28.03
N GLN A 176 -7.13 -33.27 28.50
CA GLN A 176 -7.58 -32.60 29.72
C GLN A 176 -8.95 -31.93 29.54
N ILE A 177 -9.16 -31.22 28.44
CA ILE A 177 -10.46 -30.60 28.12
C ILE A 177 -11.52 -31.70 27.96
N GLU A 178 -11.24 -32.74 27.17
CA GLU A 178 -12.17 -33.87 26.99
C GLU A 178 -12.51 -34.55 28.32
N GLY A 179 -11.51 -34.83 29.15
CA GLY A 179 -11.70 -35.42 30.47
C GLY A 179 -12.58 -34.56 31.39
N LEU A 180 -12.28 -33.25 31.48
CA LEU A 180 -13.06 -32.32 32.30
C LEU A 180 -14.49 -32.16 31.80
N VAL A 181 -14.70 -32.13 30.48
CA VAL A 181 -16.05 -32.09 29.90
C VAL A 181 -16.84 -33.35 30.27
N HIS A 182 -16.24 -34.54 30.14
CA HIS A 182 -16.89 -35.78 30.55
C HIS A 182 -17.20 -35.81 32.05
N THR A 183 -16.30 -35.30 32.90
CA THR A 183 -16.54 -35.17 34.35
C THR A 183 -17.68 -34.19 34.64
N SER A 184 -17.71 -33.03 33.98
CA SER A 184 -18.77 -32.02 34.15
C SER A 184 -20.15 -32.58 33.77
N LEU A 185 -20.25 -33.24 32.61
CA LEU A 185 -21.50 -33.86 32.14
C LEU A 185 -22.02 -34.97 33.06
N SER A 186 -21.11 -35.69 33.74
CA SER A 186 -21.42 -36.86 34.56
C SER A 186 -21.52 -36.58 36.06
N THR A 187 -21.16 -35.37 36.54
CA THR A 187 -21.15 -35.03 37.98
C THR A 187 -22.22 -34.01 38.34
N GLU A 188 -22.54 -33.07 37.44
CA GLU A 188 -23.40 -31.93 37.77
C GLU A 188 -24.89 -32.30 37.79
N ALA A 189 -25.59 -31.94 38.87
CA ALA A 189 -27.00 -32.22 39.02
C ALA A 189 -27.88 -31.41 38.05
N SER A 190 -27.64 -30.10 38.00
CA SER A 190 -28.34 -29.16 37.12
C SER A 190 -27.38 -28.60 36.06
N LEU A 191 -27.50 -29.07 34.82
CA LEU A 191 -26.88 -28.41 33.68
C LEU A 191 -27.90 -27.48 33.02
N SER A 192 -27.52 -26.22 32.82
CA SER A 192 -28.26 -25.34 31.93
C SER A 192 -28.12 -25.82 30.48
N SER A 193 -29.08 -25.45 29.62
CA SER A 193 -28.99 -25.74 28.18
C SER A 193 -27.71 -25.17 27.55
N LEU A 194 -27.27 -23.99 28.01
CA LEU A 194 -26.05 -23.34 27.53
C LEU A 194 -24.80 -24.12 27.92
N GLN A 195 -24.69 -24.59 29.17
CA GLN A 195 -23.55 -25.39 29.63
C GLN A 195 -23.51 -26.76 28.95
N ALA A 196 -24.67 -27.39 28.74
CA ALA A 196 -24.74 -28.64 27.98
C ALA A 196 -24.29 -28.44 26.53
N ALA A 197 -24.72 -27.34 25.89
CA ALA A 197 -24.28 -26.99 24.54
C ALA A 197 -22.79 -26.71 24.48
N ASP A 198 -22.24 -25.95 25.45
CA ASP A 198 -20.81 -25.63 25.56
C ASP A 198 -19.95 -26.91 25.63
N CYS A 199 -20.31 -27.84 26.52
CA CYS A 199 -19.68 -29.15 26.63
C CYS A 199 -19.77 -29.97 25.34
N LEU A 200 -20.94 -30.00 24.69
CA LEU A 200 -21.14 -30.78 23.46
C LEU A 200 -20.36 -30.20 22.28
N ILE A 201 -20.32 -28.86 22.16
CA ILE A 201 -19.50 -28.18 21.16
C ILE A 201 -18.03 -28.51 21.40
N ALA A 202 -17.55 -28.43 22.65
CA ALA A 202 -16.18 -28.78 22.99
C ALA A 202 -15.82 -30.22 22.61
N LEU A 203 -16.70 -31.19 22.90
CA LEU A 203 -16.51 -32.59 22.51
C LEU A 203 -16.49 -32.77 20.99
N SER A 204 -17.48 -32.21 20.29
CA SER A 204 -17.56 -32.30 18.82
C SER A 204 -16.34 -31.68 18.13
N ALA A 205 -15.84 -30.55 18.65
CA ALA A 205 -14.71 -29.83 18.09
C ALA A 205 -13.36 -30.55 18.30
N LEU A 206 -13.17 -31.25 19.42
CA LEU A 206 -11.91 -31.94 19.74
C LEU A 206 -11.89 -33.40 19.26
N GLY A 207 -13.02 -34.10 19.38
CA GLY A 207 -13.15 -35.52 19.10
C GLY A 207 -13.73 -35.85 17.73
N GLU A 208 -13.94 -34.87 16.85
CA GLU A 208 -14.57 -35.03 15.53
C GLU A 208 -15.88 -35.83 15.60
N LEU A 209 -16.68 -35.61 16.65
CA LEU A 209 -17.93 -36.34 16.84
C LEU A 209 -19.05 -35.75 15.99
N ASP A 210 -19.78 -36.63 15.30
CA ASP A 210 -21.04 -36.29 14.67
C ASP A 210 -22.11 -35.91 15.71
N SER A 211 -23.13 -35.16 15.28
CA SER A 211 -24.23 -34.70 16.14
C SER A 211 -24.93 -35.84 16.89
N GLN A 212 -25.10 -36.99 16.23
CA GLN A 212 -25.68 -38.18 16.85
C GLN A 212 -24.76 -38.77 17.93
N ALA A 213 -23.45 -38.83 17.66
CA ALA A 213 -22.47 -39.36 18.62
C ALA A 213 -22.33 -38.43 19.85
N ALA A 214 -22.36 -37.12 19.64
CA ALA A 214 -22.40 -36.13 20.72
C ALA A 214 -23.65 -36.31 21.61
N LEU A 215 -24.83 -36.49 21.00
CA LEU A 215 -26.06 -36.75 21.75
C LEU A 215 -25.98 -38.07 22.55
N HIS A 216 -25.44 -39.14 21.95
CA HIS A 216 -25.23 -40.39 22.67
C HIS A 216 -24.27 -40.22 23.85
N ALA A 217 -23.18 -39.47 23.69
CA ALA A 217 -22.24 -39.19 24.77
C ALA A 217 -22.91 -38.41 25.92
N PHE A 218 -23.74 -37.40 25.59
CA PHE A 218 -24.52 -36.67 26.58
C PHE A 218 -25.49 -37.58 27.34
N LEU A 219 -26.32 -38.35 26.62
CA LEU A 219 -27.30 -39.26 27.24
C LEU A 219 -26.61 -40.34 28.09
N ALA A 220 -25.47 -40.87 27.64
CA ALA A 220 -24.68 -41.83 28.40
C ALA A 220 -24.13 -41.21 29.70
N ALA A 221 -23.61 -39.98 29.65
CA ALA A 221 -23.14 -39.25 30.83
C ALA A 221 -24.28 -38.98 31.82
N ARG A 222 -25.45 -38.53 31.35
CA ARG A 222 -26.63 -38.30 32.20
C ARG A 222 -27.16 -39.60 32.81
N ARG A 223 -27.19 -40.69 32.04
CA ARG A 223 -27.56 -42.02 32.56
C ARG A 223 -26.58 -42.48 33.65
N SER A 224 -25.28 -42.28 33.43
CA SER A 224 -24.24 -42.59 34.42
C SER A 224 -24.46 -41.79 35.71
N TRP A 225 -24.71 -40.48 35.60
CA TRP A 225 -25.00 -39.62 36.75
C TRP A 225 -26.23 -40.10 37.54
N ILE A 226 -27.35 -40.39 36.86
CA ILE A 226 -28.58 -40.89 37.51
C ILE A 226 -28.30 -42.20 38.25
N ASN A 227 -27.59 -43.13 37.61
CA ASN A 227 -27.25 -44.41 38.23
C ASN A 227 -26.35 -44.22 39.47
N ALA A 228 -25.38 -43.30 39.40
CA ALA A 228 -24.52 -42.96 40.54
C ALA A 228 -25.32 -42.36 41.70
N GLN A 229 -26.27 -41.45 41.41
CA GLN A 229 -27.15 -40.86 42.43
C GLN A 229 -28.09 -41.89 43.05
N LEU A 230 -28.64 -42.81 42.24
CA LEU A 230 -29.49 -43.88 42.74
C LEU A 230 -28.70 -44.81 43.68
N ALA A 231 -27.49 -45.20 43.30
CA ALA A 231 -26.61 -46.02 44.13
C ALA A 231 -26.25 -45.31 45.46
N GLN A 232 -25.96 -44.01 45.40
CA GLN A 232 -25.68 -43.20 46.58
C GLN A 232 -26.90 -43.12 47.53
N ALA A 233 -28.10 -42.90 46.98
CA ALA A 233 -29.33 -42.87 47.77
C ALA A 233 -29.64 -44.22 48.44
N GLN A 234 -29.42 -45.33 47.72
CA GLN A 234 -29.57 -46.68 48.27
C GLN A 234 -28.60 -46.96 49.42
N ALA A 235 -27.34 -46.54 49.29
CA ALA A 235 -26.34 -46.69 50.34
C ALA A 235 -26.70 -45.89 51.61
N LEU A 236 -27.20 -44.66 51.47
CA LEU A 236 -27.65 -43.83 52.59
C LEU A 236 -28.85 -44.46 53.33
N LEU A 237 -29.81 -45.04 52.59
CA LEU A 237 -30.94 -45.76 53.19
C LEU A 237 -30.49 -47.00 53.98
N GLN A 238 -29.52 -47.76 53.46
CA GLN A 238 -28.97 -48.92 54.16
C GLN A 238 -28.24 -48.51 55.45
N GLN A 239 -27.48 -47.41 55.43
CA GLN A 239 -26.82 -46.89 56.63
C GLN A 239 -27.82 -46.45 57.70
N GLN A 240 -28.91 -45.77 57.32
CA GLN A 240 -29.96 -45.39 58.28
C GLN A 240 -30.66 -46.61 58.89
N GLN A 241 -30.93 -47.66 58.10
CA GLN A 241 -31.51 -48.90 58.62
C GLN A 241 -30.58 -49.66 59.55
N GLN A 242 -29.27 -49.62 59.31
CA GLN A 242 -28.27 -50.23 60.18
C GLN A 242 -28.18 -49.49 61.52
N GLN A 243 -28.15 -48.15 61.49
CA GLN A 243 -28.13 -47.32 62.70
C GLN A 243 -29.40 -47.48 63.54
N GLN A 244 -30.57 -47.68 62.92
CA GLN A 244 -31.83 -47.96 63.62
C GLN A 244 -31.91 -49.37 64.22
N ARG A 245 -31.03 -50.31 63.80
CA ARG A 245 -30.96 -51.66 64.37
C ARG A 245 -29.96 -51.77 65.53
N GLU A 246 -29.03 -50.83 65.63
CA GLU A 246 -27.95 -50.85 66.64
C GLU A 246 -28.22 -49.89 67.82
N GLY A 247 -29.23 -49.02 67.74
CA GLY A 247 -29.73 -48.17 68.83
C GLY A 247 -31.04 -48.68 69.41
#